data_AF-A0A0M4PLT1-F1
#
_entry.id   AF-A0A0M4PLT1-F1
#
_cell.length_a   1.000
_cell.length_b   1.000
_cell.length_c   1.000
_cell.angle_alpha   90.00
_cell.angle_beta   90.00
_cell.angle_gamma   90.00
#
_symmetry.space_group_name_H-M   'P 1'
#
loop_
_entity.id
_entity.type
_entity.pdbx_description
1 polymer ?
#
loop_
_entity_poly.entity_id
_entity_poly.type
_entity_poly.pdbx_seq_one_letter_code
_entity_poly.pdbx_strand_id
1 'polypeptide(L)' 'MFQSFLGWSLAINIAVLLSWVLAIKYAHDYVYQVHTYWISITNESFNNIHYGGIGLYKLLIVVFNLVPYFALMLVS' A
#
# COMPACT_ATOMS: atom_id res chain seq x y z
N MET A 1 3.55 10.11 22.70
CA MET A 1 2.44 10.49 21.79
C MET A 1 2.83 10.30 20.32
N PHE A 2 3.85 11.00 19.80
CA PHE A 2 4.26 10.89 18.39
C PHE A 2 4.74 9.50 17.96
N GLN A 3 5.54 8.82 18.79
CA GLN A 3 5.98 7.45 18.50
C GLN A 3 4.80 6.47 18.42
N SER A 4 3.85 6.55 19.34
CA SER A 4 2.64 5.72 19.32
C SER A 4 1.76 6.03 18.10
N PHE A 5 1.62 7.31 17.73
CA PHE A 5 0.90 7.72 16.52
C PHE A 5 1.55 7.15 15.26
N LEU A 6 2.87 7.32 15.09
CA LEU A 6 3.60 6.77 13.95
C LEU A 6 3.60 5.24 13.93
N GLY A 7 3.63 4.58 15.09
CA GLY A 7 3.52 3.12 15.19
C GLY A 7 2.17 2.60 14.71
N TRP A 8 1.06 3.20 15.16
CA TRP A 8 -0.28 2.83 14.68
C TRP A 8 -0.49 3.20 13.20
N SER A 9 0.02 4.36 12.77
CA SER A 9 -0.01 4.76 11.37
C SER A 9 0.74 3.76 10.49
N LEU A 10 1.94 3.33 10.90
CA LEU A 10 2.72 2.29 10.22
C LEU A 10 1.94 0.98 10.12
N ALA A 11 1.35 0.51 11.24
CA ALA A 11 0.60 -0.73 11.29
C ALA A 11 -0.61 -0.72 10.33
N ILE A 12 -1.39 0.36 10.33
CA ILE A 12 -2.56 0.52 9.46
C ILE A 12 -2.13 0.55 8.00
N ASN A 13 -1.10 1.33 7.64
CA ASN A 13 -0.66 1.41 6.25
C ASN A 13 -0.09 0.06 5.75
N ILE A 14 0.62 -0.69 6.60
CA ILE A 14 1.06 -2.06 6.26
C ILE A 14 -0.14 -2.98 6.04
N ALA A 15 -1.16 -2.92 6.89
CA ALA A 15 -2.37 -3.73 6.73
C ALA A 15 -3.10 -3.42 5.41
N VAL A 16 -3.19 -2.14 5.04
CA VAL A 16 -3.75 -1.71 3.74
C VAL A 16 -2.90 -2.25 2.57
N LEU A 17 -1.58 -2.11 2.63
CA LEU A 17 -0.67 -2.62 1.60
C LEU A 17 -0.80 -4.14 1.43
N LEU A 18 -0.86 -4.88 2.54
CA LEU A 18 -1.05 -6.33 2.51
C LEU A 18 -2.41 -6.71 1.93
N SER A 19 -3.47 -6.02 2.35
CA SER A 19 -4.82 -6.25 1.81
C SER A 19 -4.86 -6.02 0.29
N TRP A 20 -4.21 -4.96 -0.19
CA TRP A 20 -4.08 -4.67 -1.61
C TRP A 20 -3.34 -5.78 -2.36
N VAL A 21 -2.16 -6.19 -1.88
CA VAL A 21 -1.39 -7.29 -2.48
C VAL A 21 -2.18 -8.60 -2.51
N LEU A 22 -2.86 -8.94 -1.41
CA LEU A 22 -3.68 -10.14 -1.31
C LEU A 22 -4.87 -10.10 -2.27
N ALA A 23 -5.54 -8.95 -2.40
CA ALA A 23 -6.65 -8.76 -3.33
C ALA A 23 -6.19 -8.97 -4.79
N ILE A 24 -5.05 -8.40 -5.18
CA ILE A 24 -4.52 -8.59 -6.53
C ILE A 24 -3.99 -10.00 -6.76
N LYS A 25 -3.44 -10.66 -5.74
CA LYS A 25 -2.93 -12.02 -5.88
C LYS A 25 -4.04 -13.07 -5.96
N TYR A 26 -5.06 -12.97 -5.13
CA TYR A 26 -6.08 -14.02 -4.98
C TYR A 26 -7.41 -13.70 -5.63
N ALA A 27 -7.72 -12.43 -5.86
CA ALA A 27 -8.97 -11.97 -6.44
C ALA A 27 -8.74 -11.09 -7.68
N HIS A 28 -7.66 -11.37 -8.43
CA HIS A 28 -7.24 -10.57 -9.60
C HIS A 28 -8.39 -10.27 -10.55
N ASP A 29 -9.06 -11.30 -11.08
CA ASP A 29 -10.13 -11.16 -12.07
C ASP A 29 -11.32 -10.33 -11.53
N TYR A 30 -11.67 -10.52 -10.25
CA TYR A 30 -12.74 -9.75 -9.61
C TYR A 30 -12.36 -8.27 -9.50
N VAL A 31 -11.14 -7.99 -9.02
CA VAL A 31 -10.65 -6.61 -8.88
C VAL A 31 -10.52 -5.95 -10.25
N TYR A 32 -10.04 -6.70 -11.25
CA TYR A 32 -9.97 -6.24 -12.64
C TYR A 32 -11.36 -5.86 -13.15
N GLN A 33 -12.36 -6.75 -13.03
CA GLN A 33 -13.73 -6.46 -13.46
C GLN A 33 -14.29 -5.20 -12.81
N VAL A 34 -14.13 -5.05 -11.49
CA VAL A 34 -14.58 -3.87 -10.74
C VAL A 34 -13.92 -2.58 -11.26
N HIS A 35 -12.61 -2.59 -11.52
CA HIS A 35 -11.91 -1.41 -12.05
C HIS A 35 -12.28 -1.13 -13.50
N THR A 36 -12.48 -2.18 -14.31
CA THR A 36 -12.82 -2.03 -15.73
C THR A 36 -14.28 -1.63 -15.98
N TYR A 37 -15.13 -1.78 -14.96
CA TYR A 37 -16.56 -1.45 -15.08
C TYR A 37 -16.80 0.02 -15.41
N TRP A 38 -16.02 0.93 -14.82
CA TRP A 38 -16.16 2.37 -15.04
C TRP A 38 -15.26 2.89 -16.16
N ILE A 39 -14.10 2.26 -16.38
CA ILE A 39 -13.07 2.70 -17.32
C ILE A 39 -12.50 1.46 -18.00
N SER A 40 -12.50 1.40 -19.33
CA SER A 40 -11.85 0.28 -20.02
C SER A 40 -10.33 0.33 -19.81
N ILE A 41 -9.77 -0.71 -19.18
CA ILE A 41 -8.34 -0.85 -18.89
C ILE A 41 -7.91 -2.20 -19.46
N THR A 42 -6.76 -2.26 -20.13
CA THR A 42 -6.19 -3.55 -20.56
C THR A 42 -5.61 -4.31 -19.37
N ASN A 43 -5.59 -5.65 -19.43
CA ASN A 43 -4.94 -6.47 -18.39
C ASN A 43 -3.49 -6.05 -18.10
N GLU A 44 -2.73 -5.70 -19.13
CA GLU A 44 -1.36 -5.22 -18.98
C GLU A 44 -1.29 -3.89 -18.22
N SER A 45 -2.11 -2.91 -18.59
CA SER A 45 -2.17 -1.62 -17.92
C SER A 45 -2.62 -1.76 -16.47
N PHE A 46 -3.62 -2.62 -16.21
CA PHE A 46 -4.06 -2.95 -14.86
C PHE A 46 -2.90 -3.48 -14.00
N ASN A 47 -2.14 -4.45 -14.51
CA ASN A 47 -0.98 -5.02 -13.82
C ASN A 47 0.10 -3.96 -13.57
N ASN A 48 0.41 -3.12 -14.56
CA ASN A 48 1.43 -2.08 -14.43
C ASN A 48 1.04 -1.02 -13.40
N ILE A 49 -0.22 -0.56 -13.40
CA ILE A 49 -0.74 0.40 -12.43
C ILE A 49 -0.69 -0.18 -11.02
N HIS A 50 -1.10 -1.43 -10.85
CA HIS A 50 -1.11 -2.07 -9.53
C HIS A 50 0.29 -2.32 -9.01
N TYR A 51 1.19 -2.84 -9.84
CA TYR A 51 2.59 -3.06 -9.46
C TYR A 51 3.29 -1.75 -9.11
N GLY A 52 3.12 -0.71 -9.95
CA GLY A 52 3.67 0.62 -9.71
C GLY A 52 3.07 1.28 -8.46
N GLY A 53 1.74 1.19 -8.29
CA GLY A 53 1.01 1.73 -7.14
C GLY A 53 1.42 1.07 -5.83
N ILE A 54 1.56 -0.26 -5.80
CA ILE A 54 2.09 -1.02 -4.67
C ILE A 54 3.53 -0.56 -4.33
N GLY A 55 4.38 -0.38 -5.35
CA GLY A 55 5.74 0.11 -5.18
C GLY A 55 5.79 1.52 -4.58
N LEU A 56 5.03 2.45 -5.14
CA LEU A 56 4.93 3.82 -4.64
C LEU A 56 4.38 3.87 -3.22
N TYR A 57 3.29 3.16 -2.95
CA TYR A 57 2.68 3.13 -1.62
C TYR A 57 3.63 2.55 -0.57
N LYS A 58 4.36 1.47 -0.92
CA LYS A 58 5.41 0.91 -0.07
C LYS A 58 6.50 1.95 0.25
N LEU A 59 6.94 2.73 -0.73
CA LEU A 59 7.92 3.81 -0.52
C LEU A 59 7.37 4.90 0.42
N LEU A 60 6.11 5.31 0.26
CA LEU A 60 5.47 6.28 1.15
C LEU A 60 5.42 5.77 2.60
N ILE A 61 5.12 4.49 2.81
CA ILE A 61 5.18 3.87 4.15
C ILE A 61 6.58 3.96 4.73
N VAL A 62 7.61 3.63 3.94
CA VAL A 62 9.00 3.69 4.41
C VAL A 62 9.38 5.12 4.81
N VAL A 63 9.16 6.08 3.90
CA VAL A 63 9.62 7.47 4.07
C VAL A 63 8.84 8.21 5.17
N PHE A 64 7.51 8.05 5.21
CA PHE A 64 6.67 8.87 6.10
C PHE A 64 6.25 8.18 7.40
N ASN A 65 6.43 6.86 7.52
CA ASN A 65 6.03 6.13 8.73
C ASN A 65 7.21 5.39 9.36
N LEU A 66 7.84 4.49 8.62
CA LEU A 66 8.87 3.60 9.16
C LEU A 66 10.13 4.36 9.59
N VAL A 67 10.67 5.21 8.72
CA VAL A 67 11.88 6.00 9.01
C VAL A 67 11.65 6.96 10.18
N PRO A 68 10.58 7.77 10.24
CA PRO A 68 10.31 8.63 11.39
C PRO A 68 10.06 7.84 12.69
N TYR A 69 9.38 6.69 12.62
CA TYR A 69 9.16 5.84 13.79
C TYR A 69 10.48 5.34 14.38
N PHE A 70 11.39 4.84 13.54
CA PHE A 70 12.72 4.41 14.00
C PHE A 70 13.56 5.58 14.49
N ALA A 71 13.51 6.74 13.81
CA ALA A 71 14.22 7.93 14.25
C ALA A 71 13.80 8.32 15.68
N LEU A 72 12.48 8.32 15.96
CA LEU A 72 11.98 8.56 17.32
C LEU A 72 12.48 7.52 18.30
N MET A 73 12.43 6.23 17.95
CA MET A 73 12.89 5.13 18.83
C MET A 73 14.38 5.21 19.18
N LEU A 74 15.20 5.82 18.34
CA LEU A 74 16.64 6.01 18.59
C LEU A 74 16.95 7.21 19.47
N VAL A 75 16.10 8.24 19.48
CA VAL A 75 16.33 9.49 20.23
C VAL A 75 15.51 9.60 21.51
N SER A 76 14.48 8.76 21.67
CA SER A 76 13.66 8.62 22.88
C SER A 76 14.31 7.71 23.90
#